data_AF-A0A6P0VYX5-F1
#
_entry.id   AF-A0A6P0VYX5-F1
#
_cell.length_a   1.000
_cell.length_b   1.000
_cell.length_c   1.000
_cell.angle_alpha   90.00
_cell.angle_beta   90.00
_cell.angle_gamma   90.00
#
_symmetry.space_group_name_H-M   'P 1'
#
loop_
_entity.id
_entity.type
_entity.pdbx_description
1 polymer ?
#
loop_
_entity_poly.entity_id
_entity_poly.type
_entity_poly.pdbx_seq_one_letter_code
_entity_poly.pdbx_strand_id
1 'polypeptide(L)' 'MNRNLPTIINGTAGDDILEGTPGIDKIVGFGGNDILLGNEGHDFLFGNGGNDTLYGGEGHDFLLGGVGEDSLYGDE' A
#
# COMPACT_ATOMS: atom_id res chain seq x y z
N MET A 1 -15.47 -10.48 20.56
CA MET A 1 -15.41 -9.45 19.50
C MET A 1 -13.94 -9.15 19.27
N ASN A 2 -13.33 -9.76 18.26
CA ASN A 2 -12.01 -9.32 17.81
C ASN A 2 -12.27 -8.11 16.92
N ARG A 3 -11.73 -6.95 17.31
CA ARG A 3 -11.73 -5.78 16.44
C ARG A 3 -10.65 -6.06 15.41
N ASN A 4 -11.02 -6.33 14.16
CA ASN A 4 -10.09 -6.29 13.03
C ASN A 4 -9.67 -4.83 12.86
N LEU A 5 -8.72 -4.39 13.66
CA LEU A 5 -8.09 -3.09 13.53
C LEU A 5 -7.12 -3.16 12.36
N PRO A 6 -6.96 -2.07 11.61
CA PRO A 6 -6.00 -2.05 10.52
C PRO A 6 -4.57 -2.30 11.00
N THR A 7 -3.78 -3.11 10.28
CA THR A 7 -2.32 -3.09 10.47
C THR A 7 -1.77 -1.82 9.84
N ILE A 8 -0.76 -1.21 10.45
CA ILE A 8 -0.12 0.00 9.93
C ILE A 8 1.34 -0.33 9.63
N ILE A 9 1.74 -0.15 8.39
CA ILE A 9 3.09 -0.37 7.88
C ILE A 9 3.57 0.95 7.27
N ASN A 10 4.75 1.40 7.67
CA ASN A 10 5.36 2.62 7.15
C ASN A 10 6.77 2.31 6.65
N GLY A 11 7.09 2.80 5.46
CA GLY A 11 8.42 2.83 4.89
C GLY A 11 9.23 4.01 5.40
N THR A 12 10.13 4.46 4.54
CA THR A 12 11.16 5.45 4.79
C THR A 12 11.22 6.46 3.64
N ALA A 13 12.24 7.31 3.60
CA ALA A 13 12.39 8.29 2.52
C ALA A 13 13.17 7.73 1.31
N GLY A 14 13.46 6.42 1.28
CA GLY A 14 14.09 5.76 0.14
C GLY A 14 13.32 4.50 -0.25
N ASP A 15 13.74 3.90 -1.36
CA ASP A 15 13.04 2.78 -1.99
C ASP A 15 12.80 1.61 -1.04
N ASP A 16 11.53 1.29 -0.79
CA ASP A 16 11.07 0.24 0.09
C ASP A 16 10.24 -0.85 -0.63
N ILE A 17 10.21 -2.05 -0.04
CA ILE A 17 9.25 -3.10 -0.38
C ILE A 17 8.44 -3.39 0.88
N LEU A 18 7.15 -3.02 0.84
CA LEU A 18 6.24 -3.13 1.98
C LEU A 18 5.11 -4.09 1.62
N GLU A 19 4.90 -5.10 2.47
CA GLU A 19 3.90 -6.14 2.26
C GLU A 19 2.92 -6.19 3.43
N GLY A 20 1.63 -6.11 3.09
CA GLY A 20 0.51 -6.25 3.99
C GLY A 20 0.33 -7.68 4.49
N THR A 21 -0.61 -7.81 5.41
CA THR A 21 -1.11 -9.04 6.00
C THR A 21 -2.46 -9.39 5.38
N PRO A 22 -2.99 -10.61 5.61
CA PRO A 22 -4.40 -10.85 5.36
C PRO A 22 -5.26 -10.00 6.32
N GLY A 23 -6.08 -9.10 5.80
CA GLY A 23 -6.96 -8.22 6.57
C GLY A 23 -6.99 -6.80 6.03
N ILE A 24 -7.51 -5.87 6.83
CA ILE A 24 -7.48 -4.44 6.47
C ILE A 24 -6.12 -3.90 6.85
N ASP A 25 -5.40 -3.29 5.92
CA ASP A 25 -4.11 -2.68 6.17
C ASP A 25 -4.02 -1.23 5.70
N LYS A 26 -3.10 -0.51 6.31
CA LYS A 26 -2.67 0.81 5.87
C LYS A 26 -1.16 0.78 5.65
N ILE A 27 -0.75 0.98 4.40
CA ILE A 27 0.65 0.94 3.99
C ILE A 27 1.03 2.31 3.43
N VAL A 28 2.15 2.88 3.91
CA VAL A 28 2.64 4.21 3.51
C VAL A 28 4.12 4.14 3.14
N GLY A 29 4.47 4.41 1.88
CA GLY A 29 5.84 4.42 1.35
C GLY A 29 6.67 5.61 1.82
N PHE A 30 6.13 6.82 1.62
CA PHE A 30 6.70 8.16 1.89
C PHE A 30 7.53 8.73 0.75
N GLY A 31 8.76 8.28 0.57
CA GLY A 31 9.67 8.84 -0.44
C GLY A 31 10.51 7.74 -1.04
N GLY A 32 10.87 7.84 -2.31
CA GLY A 32 11.58 6.77 -3.01
C GLY A 32 10.67 6.09 -4.03
N ASN A 33 11.20 5.13 -4.76
CA ASN A 33 10.40 4.33 -5.70
C ASN A 33 9.99 3.04 -5.00
N ASP A 34 8.78 2.99 -4.47
CA ASP A 34 8.33 1.95 -3.57
C ASP A 34 7.54 0.84 -4.27
N ILE A 35 7.55 -0.36 -3.67
CA ILE A 35 6.61 -1.45 -4.00
C ILE A 35 5.73 -1.69 -2.78
N LEU A 36 4.43 -1.45 -2.91
CA LEU A 36 3.44 -1.68 -1.85
C LEU A 36 2.51 -2.83 -2.27
N LEU A 37 2.38 -3.86 -1.44
CA LEU A 37 1.48 -5.01 -1.66
C LEU A 37 0.44 -5.08 -0.54
N GLY A 38 -0.85 -4.96 -0.86
CA GLY A 38 -1.96 -5.02 0.11
C GLY A 38 -2.33 -6.44 0.54
N ASN A 39 -2.30 -7.40 -0.40
CA ASN A 39 -2.73 -8.79 -0.23
C ASN A 39 -4.27 -8.93 -0.11
N GLU A 40 -4.79 -9.77 0.78
CA GLU A 40 -6.24 -9.96 0.93
C GLU A 40 -6.78 -8.90 1.89
N GLY A 41 -7.75 -8.07 1.49
CA GLY A 41 -8.07 -6.94 2.34
C GLY A 41 -9.01 -5.90 1.78
N HIS A 42 -9.29 -4.91 2.62
CA HIS A 42 -9.83 -3.63 2.12
C HIS A 42 -8.79 -2.59 2.51
N ASP A 43 -7.76 -2.44 1.69
CA ASP A 43 -6.51 -1.83 2.10
C ASP A 43 -6.41 -0.36 1.72
N PHE A 44 -5.48 0.34 2.35
CA PHE A 44 -5.16 1.74 2.09
C PHE A 44 -3.66 1.88 1.80
N LEU A 45 -3.30 1.98 0.52
CA LEU A 45 -1.92 2.08 0.06
C LEU A 45 -1.61 3.51 -0.39
N PHE A 46 -0.53 4.08 0.13
CA PHE A 46 -0.07 5.44 -0.16
C PHE A 46 1.43 5.45 -0.53
N GLY A 47 1.77 5.67 -1.81
CA GLY A 47 3.17 5.79 -2.25
C GLY A 47 3.83 7.09 -1.79
N ASN A 48 3.08 8.19 -1.90
CA ASN A 48 3.47 9.58 -1.66
C ASN A 48 4.44 10.17 -2.70
N GLY A 49 5.73 9.85 -2.69
CA GLY A 49 6.70 10.58 -3.51
C GLY A 49 7.75 9.69 -4.14
N GLY A 50 7.88 9.78 -5.46
CA GLY A 50 8.72 8.90 -6.28
C GLY A 50 7.84 8.10 -7.23
N ASN A 51 8.43 7.17 -7.98
CA ASN A 51 7.71 6.39 -8.97
C ASN A 51 7.34 5.05 -8.36
N ASP A 52 6.12 4.94 -7.86
CA ASP A 52 5.70 3.82 -7.02
C ASP A 52 4.95 2.74 -7.79
N THR A 53 5.00 1.51 -7.28
CA THR A 53 4.16 0.39 -7.75
C THR A 53 3.29 -0.10 -6.60
N LEU A 54 1.97 0.07 -6.73
CA LEU A 54 0.99 -0.30 -5.72
C LEU A 54 0.13 -1.46 -6.24
N TYR A 55 0.08 -2.56 -5.48
CA TYR A 55 -0.80 -3.70 -5.70
C TYR A 55 -1.80 -3.78 -4.55
N GLY A 56 -3.09 -3.54 -4.83
CA GLY A 56 -4.19 -3.67 -3.86
C GLY A 56 -4.32 -5.11 -3.37
N GLY A 57 -4.37 -6.06 -4.30
CA GLY A 57 -4.65 -7.46 -3.98
C GLY A 57 -6.17 -7.72 -3.97
N GLU A 58 -6.65 -8.76 -3.28
CA GLU A 58 -8.08 -9.09 -3.31
C GLU A 58 -8.89 -8.14 -2.42
N GLY A 59 -10.01 -7.62 -2.94
CA GLY A 59 -10.99 -6.88 -2.16
C GLY A 59 -11.22 -5.43 -2.60
N HIS A 60 -11.52 -4.55 -1.64
CA HIS A 60 -11.94 -3.18 -1.93
C HIS A 60 -10.94 -2.18 -1.39
N ASP A 61 -9.95 -1.88 -2.22
CA ASP A 61 -8.79 -1.10 -1.83
C ASP A 61 -8.87 0.37 -2.24
N PHE A 62 -8.11 1.17 -1.51
CA PHE A 62 -7.80 2.54 -1.83
C PHE A 62 -6.31 2.66 -2.13
N LEU A 63 -5.98 2.99 -3.38
CA LEU A 63 -4.61 3.18 -3.84
C LEU A 63 -4.39 4.66 -4.20
N LEU A 64 -3.35 5.26 -3.63
CA LEU A 64 -2.89 6.61 -3.98
C LEU A 64 -1.39 6.58 -4.24
N GLY A 65 -0.97 6.72 -5.50
CA GLY A 65 0.44 6.78 -5.90
C GLY A 65 1.11 8.02 -5.32
N GLY A 66 0.77 9.21 -5.83
CA GLY A 66 1.19 10.47 -5.24
C GLY A 66 1.92 11.33 -6.28
N VAL A 67 3.09 11.83 -5.93
CA VAL A 67 3.96 12.59 -6.83
C VAL A 67 4.92 11.64 -7.53
N GLY A 68 4.75 11.45 -8.83
CA GLY A 68 5.66 10.66 -9.67
C GLY A 68 4.90 9.96 -10.78
N GLU A 69 5.60 9.09 -11.50
CA GLU A 69 4.98 8.16 -12.46
C GLU A 69 4.68 6.84 -11.77
N ASP A 70 3.44 6.68 -11.30
CA ASP A 70 3.02 5.54 -10.50
C ASP A 70 2.29 4.48 -11.33
N SER A 71 2.43 3.22 -10.91
CA SER A 71 1.65 2.09 -11.42
C SER A 71 0.74 1.55 -10.32
N LEU A 72 -0.58 1.62 -10.53
CA LEU A 72 -1.59 1.20 -9.56
C LEU A 72 -2.39 0.02 -10.13
N TYR A 73 -2.37 -1.10 -9.41
CA TYR A 73 -3.08 -2.33 -9.71
C TYR A 73 -4.01 -2.63 -8.54
N GLY A 74 -5.31 -2.38 -8.67
CA GLY A 74 -6.27 -2.71 -7.61
C GLY A 74 -6.96 -4.03 -7.91
N ASP A 75 -6.21 -5.14 -8.02
CA ASP A 75 -6.70 -6.46 -8.46
C ASP A 75 -7.98 -6.95 -7.73
N GLU A 76 -8.65 -7.98 -8.27
CA GLU A 76 -10.02 -8.44 -7.89
C GLU A 76 -10.09 -9.24 -6.58
#